data_AF-A0A124FM18-F1
#
_entry.id   AF-A0A124FM18-F1
#
_cell.length_a   1.000
_cell.length_b   1.000
_cell.length_c   1.000
_cell.angle_alpha   90.00
_cell.angle_beta   90.00
_cell.angle_gamma   90.00
#
_symmetry.space_group_name_H-M   'P 1'
#
loop_
_entity.id
_entity.type
_entity.pdbx_description
1 polymer ?
#
loop_
_entity_poly.entity_id
_entity_poly.type
_entity_poly.pdbx_seq_one_letter_code
_entity_poly.pdbx_strand_id
1 'polypeptide(L)'
;MICQRCGFCCLHLDVMIINPRSIRSDGTIDPEDRNSMIKKQKGEKCPHLAHSGEVAVCTIHDLPCYRGTPCDLFEQIGPEDGPCILGGYYKTSGSMKL
;
A
#
# COMPACT_ATOMS: atom_id res chain seq x y z
N MET A 1 -8.00 9.60 6.27
CA MET A 1 -7.62 10.27 5.00
C MET A 1 -6.76 9.29 4.21
N ILE A 2 -7.10 9.11 2.94
CA ILE A 2 -6.75 7.94 2.13
C ILE A 2 -5.30 8.07 1.63
N CYS A 3 -4.50 7.02 1.76
CA CYS A 3 -3.26 6.87 0.98
C CYS A 3 -3.56 7.29 -0.46
N GLN A 4 -2.90 8.33 -1.01
CA GLN A 4 -3.12 8.80 -2.39
C GLN A 4 -2.76 7.75 -3.47
N ARG A 5 -2.53 6.51 -3.04
CA ARG A 5 -2.29 5.32 -3.84
C ARG A 5 -1.10 5.44 -4.75
N CYS A 6 -0.27 6.47 -4.64
CA CYS A 6 0.87 6.82 -5.48
C CYS A 6 1.97 5.74 -5.62
N GLY A 7 1.73 4.52 -5.14
CA GLY A 7 2.50 3.34 -5.49
C GLY A 7 3.83 3.23 -4.77
N PHE A 8 4.24 4.26 -4.03
CA PHE A 8 5.57 4.35 -3.45
C PHE A 8 5.96 3.12 -2.62
N CYS A 9 5.09 2.70 -1.69
CA CYS A 9 5.36 1.53 -0.85
C CYS A 9 5.53 0.26 -1.69
N CYS A 10 4.66 0.08 -2.69
CA CYS A 10 4.73 -1.03 -3.65
C CYS A 10 5.97 -0.96 -4.56
N LEU A 11 6.56 0.22 -4.80
CA LEU A 11 7.76 0.35 -5.62
C LEU A 11 9.04 0.15 -4.80
N HIS A 12 9.10 0.72 -3.60
CA HIS A 12 10.37 0.94 -2.91
C HIS A 12 10.56 0.17 -1.61
N LEU A 13 9.50 -0.46 -1.06
CA LEU A 13 9.55 -1.14 0.23
C LEU A 13 9.24 -2.62 0.10
N ASP A 14 9.67 -3.38 1.11
CA ASP A 14 9.10 -4.68 1.45
C ASP A 14 7.75 -4.44 2.11
N VAL A 15 6.68 -5.02 1.57
CA VAL A 15 5.32 -4.82 2.06
C VAL A 15 4.54 -6.12 2.09
N MET A 16 3.65 -6.24 3.08
CA MET A 16 2.61 -7.26 3.08
C MET A 16 1.37 -6.64 2.41
N ILE A 17 0.84 -7.32 1.40
CA ILE A 17 -0.29 -6.86 0.60
C ILE A 17 -1.44 -7.82 0.82
N ILE A 18 -2.67 -7.33 0.96
CA ILE A 18 -3.83 -8.20 1.04
C ILE A 18 -3.98 -8.97 -0.28
N ASN A 19 -4.15 -10.29 -0.20
CA ASN A 19 -4.48 -11.13 -1.32
C ASN A 19 -5.96 -10.94 -1.69
N PRO A 20 -6.29 -10.40 -2.89
CA PRO A 20 -7.69 -10.17 -3.23
C PRO A 20 -8.53 -11.45 -3.31
N ARG A 21 -7.91 -12.61 -3.52
CA ARG A 21 -8.60 -13.91 -3.50
C ARG A 21 -9.11 -14.31 -2.12
N SER A 22 -8.58 -13.69 -1.07
CA SER A 22 -8.94 -13.93 0.32
C SER A 22 -9.99 -12.93 0.83
N ILE A 23 -10.42 -11.99 -0.01
CA ILE A 23 -11.47 -11.03 0.32
C ILE A 23 -12.82 -11.73 0.15
N ARG A 24 -13.60 -11.77 1.23
CA ARG A 24 -14.96 -12.33 1.26
C ARG A 24 -15.93 -11.39 0.54
N SER A 25 -17.13 -11.90 0.23
CA SER A 25 -18.17 -11.13 -0.47
C SER A 25 -18.63 -9.89 0.31
N ASP A 26 -18.49 -9.88 1.64
CA ASP A 26 -18.77 -8.74 2.51
C ASP A 26 -17.61 -7.72 2.60
N GLY A 27 -16.51 -7.96 1.87
CA GLY A 27 -15.34 -7.11 1.86
C GLY A 27 -14.38 -7.32 3.05
N THR A 28 -14.63 -8.31 3.91
CA THR A 28 -13.73 -8.67 5.02
C THR A 28 -12.70 -9.72 4.61
N ILE A 29 -11.74 -9.99 5.49
CA ILE A 29 -10.76 -11.07 5.35
C ILE A 29 -10.98 -12.08 6.47
N ASP A 30 -10.78 -13.36 6.17
CA ASP A 30 -10.72 -14.39 7.18
C ASP A 30 -9.42 -14.26 8.00
N PRO A 31 -9.49 -14.00 9.32
CA PRO A 31 -8.29 -13.93 10.14
C PRO A 31 -7.53 -15.26 10.20
N GLU A 32 -8.19 -16.40 9.93
CA GLU A 32 -7.56 -17.72 9.91
C GLU A 32 -6.96 -18.09 8.55
N ASP A 33 -7.23 -17.30 7.49
CA ASP A 33 -6.64 -17.56 6.18
C ASP A 33 -5.17 -17.13 6.16
N ARG A 34 -4.29 -18.13 6.24
CA ARG A 34 -2.83 -17.96 6.18
C ARG A 34 -2.33 -17.43 4.83
N ASN A 35 -3.16 -17.46 3.78
CA ASN A 35 -2.85 -16.93 2.45
C ASN A 35 -3.46 -15.54 2.20
N SER A 36 -4.03 -14.91 3.23
CA SER A 36 -4.64 -13.58 3.14
C SER A 36 -3.65 -12.46 2.84
N MET A 37 -2.36 -12.70 3.03
CA MET A 37 -1.30 -11.72 2.81
C MET A 37 -0.26 -12.25 1.82
N ILE A 38 0.03 -11.43 0.82
CA ILE A 38 1.11 -11.61 -0.17
C ILE A 38 2.31 -10.80 0.32
N LYS A 39 3.45 -11.45 0.52
CA LYS A 39 4.71 -10.74 0.73
C LYS A 39 5.23 -10.26 -0.61
N LYS A 40 5.52 -8.96 -0.72
CA LYS A 40 6.18 -8.35 -1.88
C LYS A 40 7.50 -7.74 -1.44
N GLN A 41 8.59 -8.11 -2.11
CA GLN A 41 9.92 -7.59 -1.79
C GLN A 41 10.22 -6.30 -2.56
N LYS A 42 11.09 -5.46 -2.04
CA LYS A 42 11.62 -4.27 -2.71
C LYS A 42 12.16 -4.64 -4.09
N GLY A 43 11.81 -3.86 -5.09
CA GLY A 43 12.20 -4.12 -6.49
C GLY A 43 11.33 -5.13 -7.23
N GLU A 44 10.54 -5.96 -6.55
CA GLU A 44 9.55 -6.81 -7.21
C GLU A 44 8.34 -5.99 -7.67
N LYS A 45 7.74 -6.39 -8.80
CA LYS A 45 6.52 -5.76 -9.28
C LYS A 45 5.35 -6.22 -8.43
N CYS A 46 4.67 -5.27 -7.77
CA CYS A 46 3.39 -5.54 -7.12
C CYS A 46 2.32 -5.80 -8.20
N PRO A 47 1.56 -6.92 -8.12
CA PRO A 47 0.51 -7.23 -9.10
C PRO A 47 -0.69 -6.27 -9.03
N HIS A 48 -0.84 -5.55 -7.93
CA HIS A 48 -1.93 -4.58 -7.70
C HIS A 48 -1.51 -3.14 -7.99
N LEU A 49 -0.35 -2.95 -8.61
CA LEU A 49 0.15 -1.64 -8.98
C LEU A 49 -0.14 -1.36 -10.46
N ALA A 50 -1.07 -0.45 -10.71
CA ALA A 50 -1.34 0.09 -12.04
C ALA A 50 -0.44 1.30 -12.32
N HIS A 51 -0.10 1.54 -13.58
CA HIS A 51 0.64 2.73 -14.00
C HIS A 51 -0.23 3.51 -15.00
N SER A 52 -0.38 4.82 -14.78
CA SER A 52 -1.06 5.75 -15.67
C SER A 52 -0.10 6.90 -15.96
N GLY A 53 0.67 6.77 -17.05
CA GLY A 53 1.81 7.64 -17.33
C GLY A 53 2.87 7.49 -16.25
N GLU A 54 3.28 8.60 -15.65
CA GLU A 54 4.29 8.66 -14.58
C GLU A 54 3.73 8.33 -13.18
N VAL A 55 2.41 8.13 -13.07
CA VAL A 55 1.77 7.88 -11.78
C VAL A 55 1.54 6.38 -11.58
N ALA A 56 2.09 5.85 -10.50
CA ALA A 56 1.81 4.48 -10.05
C ALA A 56 0.66 4.51 -9.03
N VAL A 57 -0.35 3.67 -9.20
CA VAL A 57 -1.56 3.65 -8.37
C VAL A 57 -1.83 2.24 -7.85
N CYS A 58 -1.89 2.04 -6.53
CA CYS A 58 -2.35 0.78 -5.94
C CYS A 58 -3.87 0.64 -6.13
N THR A 59 -4.32 -0.43 -6.77
CA THR A 59 -5.72 -0.59 -7.19
C THR A 59 -6.62 -1.22 -6.12
N ILE A 60 -6.05 -1.69 -5.00
CA ILE A 60 -6.79 -2.45 -3.99
C ILE A 60 -6.98 -1.72 -2.67
N HIS A 61 -6.35 -0.56 -2.47
CA HIS A 61 -6.48 0.20 -1.22
C HIS A 61 -7.88 0.80 -1.01
N ASP A 62 -8.75 0.75 -2.04
CA ASP A 62 -10.16 1.12 -1.94
C ASP A 62 -11.07 0.03 -1.40
N LEU A 63 -10.54 -1.19 -1.31
CA LEU A 63 -11.34 -2.31 -0.89
C LEU A 63 -11.71 -2.16 0.59
N PRO A 64 -12.92 -2.56 1.01
CA PRO A 64 -13.39 -2.37 2.39
C PRO A 64 -12.44 -2.93 3.46
N CYS A 65 -11.73 -4.01 3.16
CA CYS A 65 -10.74 -4.63 4.04
C CYS A 65 -9.57 -3.73 4.43
N TYR A 66 -9.31 -2.65 3.67
CA TYR A 66 -8.28 -1.68 4.01
C TYR A 66 -8.74 -0.66 5.05
N ARG A 67 -10.05 -0.53 5.30
CA ARG A 67 -10.57 0.40 6.32
C ARG A 67 -10.05 0.05 7.70
N GLY A 68 -9.57 1.05 8.44
CA GLY A 68 -8.96 0.89 9.76
C GLY A 68 -7.54 0.30 9.76
N THR A 69 -6.97 -0.05 8.60
CA THR A 69 -5.55 -0.47 8.52
C THR A 69 -4.62 0.73 8.69
N PRO A 70 -3.33 0.54 9.04
CA PRO A 70 -2.35 1.63 9.01
C PRO A 70 -2.29 2.37 7.67
N CYS A 71 -2.63 1.71 6.55
CA CYS A 71 -2.71 2.34 5.23
C CYS A 71 -3.92 3.29 5.08
N ASP A 72 -5.01 3.04 5.80
CA ASP A 72 -6.22 3.89 5.85
C ASP A 72 -6.13 4.97 6.93
N LEU A 73 -5.46 4.65 8.05
CA LEU A 73 -5.30 5.53 9.21
C LEU A 73 -4.12 6.50 9.09
N PHE A 74 -3.21 6.32 8.14
CA PHE A 74 -2.12 7.28 7.94
C PHE A 74 -2.67 8.59 7.36
N GLU A 75 -2.97 9.54 8.25
CA GLU A 75 -3.31 10.91 7.87
C GLU A 75 -2.09 11.59 7.24
N GLN A 76 -2.08 11.66 5.91
CA GLN A 76 -1.17 12.55 5.19
C GLN A 76 -1.90 13.87 4.93
N ILE A 77 -1.65 14.88 5.76
CA ILE A 77 -1.96 16.27 5.40
C ILE A 77 -0.89 16.71 4.40
N GLY A 78 -1.24 16.71 3.11
CA GLY A 78 -0.40 17.16 2.01
C GLY A 78 -1.24 17.34 0.72
N PRO A 79 -0.73 18.10 -0.28
CA PRO A 79 -1.44 18.30 -1.55
C PRO A 79 -1.75 16.96 -2.24
N GLU A 80 -2.90 16.87 -2.92
CA GLU A 80 -3.38 15.67 -3.67
C GLU A 80 -2.39 15.17 -4.75
N ASP A 81 -1.50 16.07 -5.15
CA ASP A 81 -0.49 16.00 -6.19
C ASP A 81 0.94 16.05 -5.61
N GLY A 82 1.06 15.95 -4.29
CA GLY A 82 2.35 15.91 -3.59
C GLY A 82 3.05 14.55 -3.71
N PRO A 83 4.41 14.52 -3.67
CA PRO A 83 5.14 13.27 -3.56
C PRO A 83 4.72 12.52 -2.28
N CYS A 84 4.63 11.18 -2.35
CA CYS A 84 4.26 10.34 -1.20
C CYS A 84 5.00 10.77 0.07
N ILE A 85 4.31 11.28 1.09
CA ILE A 85 4.97 11.76 2.33
C ILE A 85 5.67 10.60 3.03
N LEU A 86 5.07 9.39 3.03
CA LEU A 86 5.73 8.18 3.52
C LEU A 86 7.04 7.93 2.77
N GLY A 87 7.03 8.12 1.46
CA GLY A 87 8.22 7.95 0.64
C GLY A 87 9.27 9.04 0.80
N GLY A 88 8.85 10.27 1.05
CA GLY A 88 9.70 11.36 1.50
C GLY A 88 10.35 11.02 2.84
N TYR A 89 9.56 10.58 3.83
CA TYR A 89 10.02 10.18 5.16
C TYR A 89 11.08 9.08 5.07
N TYR A 90 10.87 8.01 4.31
CA TYR A 90 11.90 6.97 4.15
C TYR A 90 13.17 7.46 3.42
N LYS A 91 13.05 8.42 2.51
CA LYS A 91 14.20 9.02 1.80
C LYS A 91 15.00 9.99 2.68
N THR A 92 14.34 10.78 3.53
CA THR A 92 15.01 11.70 4.48
C THR A 92 15.48 10.99 5.75
N SER A 93 14.81 9.90 6.16
CA SER A 93 15.21 9.05 7.29
C SER A 93 16.31 8.04 6.90
N GLY A 94 17.13 8.35 5.90
CA GLY A 94 18.22 7.53 5.37
C GLY A 94 19.37 7.23 6.37
N SER A 95 19.06 6.99 7.64
CA SER A 95 20.00 6.54 8.65
C SER A 95 19.30 5.80 9.81
N MET A 96 18.48 4.79 9.51
CA MET A 96 18.33 3.68 10.45
C MET A 96 18.66 2.38 9.73
N LYS A 97 19.89 1.92 9.96
CA LYS A 97 20.37 0.60 9.59
C LYS A 97 19.40 -0.42 10.22
N LEU A 98 18.82 -1.27 9.36
CA LEU A 98 18.42 -2.62 9.76
C LEU A 98 19.69 -3.44 9.95
#